data_AF-A0A6H9KQL2-F1
#
_entry.id   AF-A0A6H9KQL2-F1
#
_cell.length_a   1.000
_cell.length_b   1.000
_cell.length_c   1.000
_cell.angle_alpha   90.00
_cell.angle_beta   90.00
_cell.angle_gamma   90.00
#
_symmetry.space_group_name_H-M   'P 1'
#
loop_
_entity.id
_entity.type
_entity.pdbx_description
1 polymer ?
#
loop_
_entity_poly.entity_id
_entity_poly.type
_entity_poly.pdbx_seq_one_letter_code
_entity_poly.pdbx_strand_id
1 'polypeptide(L)'
;MTNFQSKANFIWQVADDILRGSFKQHEYGDVILPFVVLRRLDCVTEDTKDSVIEAHEKFKATIPEEQLYSVLSSVAKLKFYNTSLYNLNRLTQGSKNIEQNFNNYINGFSPNVYEIFENFQIEKIVTKLVKNKLLFQLVDKFTEVELHLSFHFDKFKNYLTKSLN
;
A
#
# COMPACT_ATOMS: atom_id res chain seq x y z
N MET A 1 -18.94 -13.16 13.00
CA MET A 1 -18.99 -11.76 13.49
C MET A 1 -17.65 -11.27 14.09
N THR A 2 -16.52 -11.93 13.81
CA THR A 2 -15.23 -11.70 14.49
C THR A 2 -14.22 -10.83 13.73
N ASN A 3 -14.55 -10.36 12.52
CA ASN A 3 -13.53 -9.81 11.60
C ASN A 3 -13.42 -8.27 11.58
N PHE A 4 -14.37 -7.53 12.18
CA PHE A 4 -14.32 -6.07 12.22
C PHE A 4 -13.65 -5.54 13.50
N GLN A 5 -13.93 -6.17 14.65
CA GLN A 5 -13.31 -5.80 15.93
C GLN A 5 -11.79 -6.04 15.92
N SER A 6 -11.32 -7.10 15.27
CA SER A 6 -9.88 -7.37 15.09
C SER A 6 -9.19 -6.30 14.23
N LYS A 7 -9.84 -5.86 13.15
CA LYS A 7 -9.34 -4.79 12.27
C LYS A 7 -9.34 -3.42 12.97
N ALA A 8 -10.35 -3.16 13.79
CA ALA A 8 -10.40 -1.98 14.65
C ALA A 8 -9.25 -1.94 15.67
N ASN A 9 -8.99 -3.06 16.35
CA ASN A 9 -7.88 -3.17 17.30
C ASN A 9 -6.53 -2.98 16.60
N PHE A 10 -6.38 -3.48 15.37
CA PHE A 10 -5.17 -3.28 14.57
C PHE A 10 -4.90 -1.79 14.26
N ILE A 11 -5.93 -1.03 13.88
CA ILE A 11 -5.81 0.41 13.66
C ILE A 11 -5.30 1.12 14.92
N TRP A 12 -5.88 0.79 16.08
CA TRP A 12 -5.48 1.36 17.35
C TRP A 12 -4.03 1.03 17.69
N GLN A 13 -3.59 -0.21 17.46
CA GLN A 13 -2.19 -0.61 17.62
C GLN A 13 -1.27 0.23 16.72
N VAL A 14 -1.61 0.41 15.44
CA VAL A 14 -0.81 1.27 14.54
C VAL A 14 -0.74 2.71 15.06
N ALA A 15 -1.87 3.28 15.47
CA ALA A 15 -1.93 4.64 15.99
C ALA A 15 -1.12 4.82 17.29
N ASP A 16 -1.27 3.90 18.23
CA ASP A 16 -0.69 4.01 19.57
C ASP A 16 0.78 3.57 19.63
N ASP A 17 1.13 2.49 18.94
CA ASP A 17 2.46 1.89 19.05
C ASP A 17 3.47 2.52 18.08
N ILE A 18 3.01 3.04 16.94
CA ILE A 18 3.89 3.53 15.86
C ILE A 18 3.77 5.04 15.67
N LEU A 19 2.56 5.59 15.57
CA LEU A 19 2.37 7.00 15.19
C LEU A 19 2.42 7.98 16.36
N ARG A 20 2.13 7.50 17.58
CA ARG A 20 2.05 8.31 18.78
C ARG A 20 3.37 9.06 19.04
N GLY A 21 3.24 10.36 19.27
CA GLY A 21 4.37 11.27 19.53
C GLY A 21 5.06 11.80 18.26
N SER A 22 4.93 11.14 17.11
CA SER A 22 5.48 11.62 15.83
C SER A 22 4.44 12.30 14.92
N PHE A 23 3.17 11.91 15.08
CA PHE A 23 2.02 12.47 14.38
C PHE A 23 0.97 12.96 15.38
N LYS A 24 0.18 13.95 15.01
CA LYS A 24 -1.00 14.39 15.76
C LYS A 24 -2.15 13.42 15.50
N GLN A 25 -3.04 13.29 16.47
CA GLN A 25 -4.17 12.34 16.39
C GLN A 25 -5.03 12.53 15.12
N HIS A 26 -5.28 13.78 14.71
CA HIS A 26 -6.01 14.06 13.47
C HIS A 26 -5.26 13.66 12.19
N GLU A 27 -3.93 13.53 12.24
CA GLU A 27 -3.11 13.08 11.10
C GLU A 27 -3.09 11.54 10.99
N TYR A 28 -3.49 10.79 12.03
CA TYR A 28 -3.41 9.32 12.02
C TYR A 28 -4.24 8.71 10.88
N GLY A 29 -5.44 9.25 10.63
CA GLY A 29 -6.27 8.80 9.52
C GLY A 29 -5.58 8.96 8.17
N ASP A 30 -4.90 10.09 7.96
CA ASP A 30 -4.20 10.41 6.72
C ASP A 30 -2.99 9.49 6.49
N VAL A 31 -2.34 9.03 7.56
CA VAL A 31 -1.24 8.05 7.46
C VAL A 31 -1.77 6.63 7.27
N ILE A 32 -2.79 6.22 8.04
CA ILE A 32 -3.27 4.83 8.05
C ILE A 32 -3.99 4.47 6.75
N LEU A 33 -4.83 5.37 6.22
CA LEU A 33 -5.65 5.10 5.02
C LEU A 33 -4.85 4.65 3.79
N PRO A 34 -3.79 5.36 3.34
CA PRO A 34 -3.05 4.92 2.16
C PRO A 34 -2.36 3.56 2.37
N PHE A 35 -1.85 3.26 3.57
CA PHE A 35 -1.23 1.96 3.86
C PHE A 35 -2.24 0.81 3.88
N VAL A 36 -3.47 1.06 4.34
CA VAL A 36 -4.58 0.11 4.24
C VAL A 36 -4.92 -0.18 2.77
N VAL A 37 -4.96 0.86 1.93
CA VAL A 37 -5.18 0.70 0.49
C VAL A 37 -4.04 -0.10 -0.14
N LEU A 38 -2.77 0.23 0.15
CA LEU A 38 -1.60 -0.52 -0.32
C LEU A 38 -1.69 -2.00 0.05
N ARG A 39 -2.01 -2.31 1.32
CA ARG A 39 -2.12 -3.69 1.76
C ARG A 39 -3.25 -4.43 1.04
N ARG A 40 -4.38 -3.78 0.79
CA ARG A 40 -5.48 -4.37 0.01
C ARG A 40 -5.07 -4.63 -1.44
N LEU A 41 -4.35 -3.70 -2.08
CA LEU A 41 -3.85 -3.89 -3.45
C LEU A 41 -2.87 -5.06 -3.52
N ASP A 42 -1.96 -5.18 -2.54
CA ASP A 42 -1.05 -6.33 -2.45
C ASP A 42 -1.80 -7.65 -2.33
N CYS A 43 -2.78 -7.76 -1.42
CA CYS A 43 -3.58 -8.98 -1.28
C CYS A 43 -4.35 -9.35 -2.57
N VAL A 44 -4.79 -8.36 -3.36
CA VAL A 44 -5.54 -8.61 -4.60
C VAL A 44 -4.62 -8.97 -5.77
N THR A 45 -3.36 -8.53 -5.72
CA THR A 45 -2.37 -8.77 -6.79
C THR A 45 -1.41 -9.91 -6.47
N GLU A 46 -1.49 -10.52 -5.28
CA GLU A 46 -0.56 -11.54 -4.79
C GLU A 46 -0.39 -12.71 -5.78
N ASP A 47 -1.50 -13.26 -6.28
CA ASP A 47 -1.50 -14.39 -7.22
C ASP A 47 -0.93 -14.04 -8.62
N THR A 48 -0.96 -12.76 -9.00
CA THR A 48 -0.60 -12.31 -10.36
C THR A 48 0.70 -11.51 -10.41
N LYS A 49 1.29 -11.15 -9.26
CA LYS A 49 2.42 -10.22 -9.17
C LYS A 49 3.62 -10.67 -9.98
N ASP A 50 4.07 -11.91 -9.81
CA ASP A 50 5.24 -12.42 -10.54
C ASP A 50 4.99 -12.53 -12.04
N SER A 51 3.78 -12.91 -12.45
CA SER A 51 3.38 -12.94 -13.86
C SER A 51 3.41 -11.53 -14.49
N VAL A 52 2.96 -10.50 -13.75
CA VAL A 52 2.97 -9.11 -14.20
C VAL A 52 4.40 -8.59 -14.33
N ILE A 53 5.28 -8.88 -13.35
CA ILE A 53 6.70 -8.51 -13.39
C ILE A 53 7.37 -9.12 -14.63
N GLU A 54 7.18 -10.42 -14.86
CA GLU A 54 7.75 -11.12 -16.02
C GLU A 54 7.25 -10.53 -17.34
N ALA A 55 5.94 -10.29 -17.45
CA ALA A 55 5.36 -9.67 -18.64
C ALA A 55 5.89 -8.24 -18.87
N HIS A 56 6.05 -7.45 -17.79
CA HIS A 56 6.61 -6.11 -17.89
C HIS A 56 8.04 -6.14 -18.40
N GLU A 57 8.91 -6.99 -17.84
CA GLU A 57 10.29 -7.11 -18.30
C GLU A 57 10.38 -7.57 -19.77
N LYS A 58 9.49 -8.48 -20.18
CA LYS A 58 9.43 -8.99 -21.55
C LYS A 58 9.00 -7.94 -22.57
N PHE A 59 8.05 -7.07 -22.23
CA PHE A 59 7.39 -6.21 -23.22
C PHE A 59 7.74 -4.72 -23.11
N LYS A 60 8.27 -4.23 -21.98
CA LYS A 60 8.53 -2.79 -21.74
C LYS A 60 9.42 -2.11 -22.79
N ALA A 61 10.31 -2.86 -23.43
CA ALA A 61 11.23 -2.36 -24.45
C ALA A 61 10.74 -2.61 -25.90
N THR A 62 9.62 -3.31 -26.06
CA THR A 62 9.18 -3.85 -27.37
C THR A 62 7.87 -3.24 -27.85
N ILE A 63 6.99 -2.80 -26.95
CA ILE A 63 5.69 -2.24 -27.31
C ILE A 63 5.48 -0.84 -26.73
N PRO A 64 4.63 0.00 -27.37
CA PRO A 64 4.26 1.30 -26.82
C PRO A 64 3.56 1.18 -25.45
N GLU A 65 3.67 2.23 -24.64
CA GLU A 65 3.13 2.28 -23.27
C GLU A 65 1.63 2.01 -23.18
N GLU A 66 0.83 2.51 -24.14
CA GLU A 66 -0.62 2.27 -24.19
C GLU A 66 -0.95 0.78 -24.36
N GLN A 67 -0.18 0.08 -25.20
CA GLN A 67 -0.34 -1.37 -25.39
C GLN A 67 0.16 -2.14 -24.17
N LEU A 68 1.25 -1.66 -23.55
CA LEU A 68 1.80 -2.25 -22.32
C LEU A 68 0.77 -2.23 -21.20
N TYR A 69 0.06 -1.12 -21.01
CA TYR A 69 -1.01 -1.02 -20.01
C TYR A 69 -2.08 -2.10 -20.20
N SER A 70 -2.55 -2.30 -21.44
CA SER A 70 -3.58 -3.28 -21.77
C SER A 70 -3.10 -4.72 -21.54
N VAL A 71 -1.86 -5.03 -21.94
CA VAL A 71 -1.24 -6.33 -21.74
C VAL A 71 -1.10 -6.65 -20.25
N LEU A 72 -0.52 -5.73 -19.47
CA LEU A 72 -0.28 -5.96 -18.03
C LEU A 72 -1.58 -6.04 -17.23
N SER A 73 -2.59 -5.22 -17.56
CA SER A 73 -3.92 -5.32 -16.94
C SER A 73 -4.58 -6.68 -17.24
N SER A 74 -4.42 -7.19 -18.46
CA SER A 74 -4.92 -8.51 -18.85
C SER A 74 -4.23 -9.64 -18.10
N VAL A 75 -2.90 -9.57 -17.95
CA VAL A 75 -2.11 -10.53 -17.15
C VAL A 75 -2.51 -10.47 -15.67
N ALA A 76 -2.68 -9.27 -15.13
CA ALA A 76 -3.13 -9.05 -13.76
C ALA A 76 -4.56 -9.51 -13.50
N LYS A 77 -5.38 -9.68 -14.56
CA LYS A 77 -6.83 -9.90 -14.52
C LYS A 77 -7.58 -8.81 -13.75
N LEU A 78 -7.04 -7.60 -13.76
CA LEU A 78 -7.48 -6.45 -12.99
C LEU A 78 -7.41 -5.18 -13.85
N LYS A 79 -8.09 -4.12 -13.42
CA LYS A 79 -8.02 -2.80 -14.09
C LYS A 79 -6.80 -1.97 -13.64
N PHE A 80 -5.83 -2.61 -13.03
CA PHE A 80 -4.61 -2.01 -12.52
C PHE A 80 -3.55 -3.11 -12.38
N TYR A 81 -2.30 -2.70 -12.23
CA TYR A 81 -1.16 -3.60 -12.03
C TYR A 81 -0.07 -2.92 -11.20
N ASN A 82 0.92 -3.69 -10.76
CA ASN A 82 2.15 -3.18 -10.18
C ASN A 82 3.35 -3.93 -10.76
N THR A 83 4.30 -3.20 -11.34
CA THR A 83 5.50 -3.76 -12.00
C THR A 83 6.73 -3.79 -11.10
N SER A 84 6.63 -3.24 -9.89
CA SER A 84 7.72 -3.28 -8.93
C SER A 84 7.96 -4.71 -8.44
N LEU A 85 9.24 -5.05 -8.26
CA LEU A 85 9.66 -6.28 -7.59
C LEU A 85 9.18 -6.35 -6.14
N TYR A 86 8.78 -5.22 -5.56
CA TYR A 86 8.37 -5.09 -4.17
C TYR A 86 6.85 -5.13 -3.99
N ASN A 87 6.43 -5.74 -2.88
CA ASN A 87 5.15 -5.53 -2.19
C ASN A 87 5.50 -5.26 -0.71
N LEU A 88 4.52 -4.95 0.15
CA LEU A 88 4.80 -4.67 1.57
C LEU A 88 5.57 -5.82 2.26
N ASN A 89 5.26 -7.08 1.94
CA ASN A 89 5.99 -8.26 2.46
C ASN A 89 7.46 -8.30 2.01
N ARG A 90 7.76 -8.01 0.74
CA ARG A 90 9.13 -8.00 0.21
C ARG A 90 9.92 -6.79 0.71
N LEU A 91 9.24 -5.68 1.02
CA LEU A 91 9.87 -4.48 1.59
C LEU A 91 10.44 -4.72 2.99
N THR A 92 9.81 -5.58 3.80
CA THR A 92 10.26 -5.89 5.17
C THR A 92 11.39 -6.92 5.19
N GLN A 93 11.57 -7.66 4.10
CA GLN A 93 12.64 -8.67 3.95
C GLN A 93 13.97 -8.06 3.45
N GLY A 94 13.96 -6.85 2.88
CA GLY A 94 15.14 -6.18 2.32
C GLY A 94 15.87 -5.27 3.32
N SER A 95 17.20 -5.41 3.46
CA SER A 95 17.91 -4.87 4.63
C SER A 95 18.66 -3.53 4.47
N LYS A 96 18.60 -2.81 3.33
CA LYS A 96 19.50 -1.63 3.17
C LYS A 96 18.91 -0.29 2.69
N ASN A 97 17.71 -0.22 2.13
CA ASN A 97 17.11 1.08 1.80
C ASN A 97 15.58 1.00 1.63
N ILE A 98 14.85 0.95 2.74
CA ILE A 98 13.39 0.82 2.69
C ILE A 98 12.71 2.00 1.97
N GLU A 99 13.20 3.22 2.12
CA GLU A 99 12.62 4.39 1.44
C GLU A 99 12.72 4.27 -0.08
N GLN A 100 13.92 3.98 -0.59
CA GLN A 100 14.13 3.81 -2.04
C GLN A 100 13.29 2.64 -2.60
N ASN A 101 13.22 1.53 -1.88
CA ASN A 101 12.43 0.38 -2.29
C ASN A 101 10.92 0.67 -2.23
N PHE A 102 10.47 1.42 -1.23
CA PHE A 102 9.08 1.86 -1.10
C PHE A 102 8.70 2.81 -2.26
N ASN A 103 9.58 3.76 -2.59
CA ASN A 103 9.34 4.65 -3.73
C ASN A 103 9.29 3.87 -5.06
N ASN A 104 10.16 2.87 -5.24
CA ASN A 104 10.07 1.95 -6.39
C ASN A 104 8.74 1.18 -6.41
N TYR A 105 8.26 0.74 -5.25
CA TYR A 105 6.97 0.08 -5.11
C TYR A 105 5.80 0.98 -5.54
N ILE A 106 5.76 2.21 -5.04
CA ILE A 106 4.72 3.20 -5.40
C ILE A 106 4.78 3.54 -6.90
N ASN A 107 5.96 3.80 -7.43
CA ASN A 107 6.15 4.16 -8.84
C ASN A 107 5.91 2.99 -9.80
N GLY A 108 5.85 1.75 -9.30
CA GLY A 108 5.53 0.57 -10.10
C GLY A 108 4.04 0.40 -10.36
N PHE A 109 3.15 1.15 -9.70
CA PHE A 109 1.72 1.06 -9.94
C PHE A 109 1.31 1.66 -11.28
N SER A 110 0.23 1.13 -11.85
CA SER A 110 -0.39 1.71 -13.04
C SER A 110 -0.91 3.15 -12.76
N PRO A 111 -1.00 4.03 -13.79
CA PRO A 111 -1.26 5.46 -13.60
C PRO A 111 -2.49 5.78 -12.74
N ASN A 112 -3.59 5.05 -12.93
CA ASN A 112 -4.81 5.21 -12.16
C ASN A 112 -4.66 4.93 -10.66
N VAL A 113 -3.76 4.03 -10.27
CA VAL A 113 -3.48 3.74 -8.85
C VAL A 113 -2.45 4.71 -8.30
N TYR A 114 -1.46 5.09 -9.09
CA TYR A 114 -0.49 6.12 -8.72
C TYR A 114 -1.19 7.45 -8.37
N GLU A 115 -2.14 7.90 -9.20
CA GLU A 115 -2.94 9.12 -8.97
C GLU A 115 -3.71 9.09 -7.63
N ILE A 116 -4.20 7.91 -7.22
CA ILE A 116 -4.86 7.75 -5.91
C ILE A 116 -3.87 8.07 -4.78
N PHE A 117 -2.63 7.60 -4.89
CA PHE A 117 -1.60 7.84 -3.87
C PHE A 117 -1.02 9.26 -3.90
N GLU A 118 -1.00 9.91 -5.06
CA GLU A 118 -0.72 11.35 -5.16
C GLU A 118 -1.78 12.16 -4.41
N ASN A 119 -3.06 11.82 -4.56
CA ASN A 119 -4.16 12.47 -3.83
C ASN A 119 -4.07 12.26 -2.30
N PHE A 120 -3.54 11.11 -1.86
CA PHE A 120 -3.20 10.89 -0.44
C PHE A 120 -1.95 11.63 0.02
N GLN A 121 -1.19 12.27 -0.88
CA GLN A 121 0.10 12.91 -0.59
C GLN A 121 1.10 11.92 0.03
N ILE A 122 1.15 10.68 -0.50
CA ILE A 122 1.92 9.59 0.08
C ILE A 122 3.40 9.92 0.27
N GLU A 123 4.00 10.70 -0.64
CA GLU A 123 5.40 11.10 -0.55
C GLU A 123 5.70 11.92 0.71
N LYS A 124 4.80 12.84 1.09
CA LYS A 124 4.95 13.65 2.31
C LYS A 124 4.83 12.79 3.56
N ILE A 125 3.90 11.84 3.54
CA ILE A 125 3.70 10.87 4.62
C ILE A 125 4.96 10.03 4.79
N VAL A 126 5.47 9.44 3.70
CA VAL A 126 6.70 8.62 3.69
C VAL A 126 7.91 9.42 4.17
N THR A 127 8.10 10.63 3.69
CA THR A 127 9.20 11.52 4.12
C THR A 127 9.17 11.73 5.64
N LYS A 128 7.98 12.01 6.20
CA LYS A 128 7.81 12.19 7.65
C LYS A 128 8.03 10.89 8.42
N LEU A 129 7.57 9.74 7.90
CA LEU A 129 7.82 8.43 8.50
C LEU A 129 9.31 8.08 8.52
N VAL A 130 10.03 8.31 7.43
CA VAL A 130 11.48 8.09 7.33
C VAL A 130 12.24 8.96 8.32
N LYS A 131 11.91 10.26 8.37
CA LYS A 131 12.52 11.21 9.33
C LYS A 131 12.38 10.76 10.78
N ASN A 132 11.24 10.13 11.12
CA ASN A 132 10.97 9.60 12.45
C ASN A 132 11.38 8.13 12.63
N LYS A 133 12.01 7.50 11.62
CA LYS A 133 12.42 6.07 11.61
C LYS A 133 11.25 5.09 11.80
N LEU A 134 10.06 5.47 11.34
CA LEU A 134 8.82 4.71 11.50
C LEU A 134 8.40 3.92 10.26
N LEU A 135 8.95 4.22 9.07
CA LEU A 135 8.48 3.61 7.81
C LEU A 135 8.53 2.07 7.86
N PHE A 136 9.63 1.50 8.33
CA PHE A 136 9.77 0.04 8.45
C PHE A 136 8.74 -0.55 9.40
N GLN A 137 8.62 0.01 10.60
CA GLN A 137 7.67 -0.47 11.62
C GLN A 137 6.24 -0.44 11.10
N LEU A 138 5.87 0.64 10.41
CA LEU A 138 4.55 0.78 9.84
C LEU A 138 4.30 -0.27 8.74
N VAL A 139 5.21 -0.38 7.77
CA VAL A 139 5.10 -1.38 6.69
C VAL A 139 5.01 -2.79 7.25
N ASP A 140 5.90 -3.13 8.19
CA ASP A 140 5.95 -4.43 8.86
C ASP A 140 4.62 -4.75 9.56
N LYS A 141 4.08 -3.80 10.30
CA LYS A 141 2.79 -3.97 10.96
C LYS A 141 1.66 -4.26 9.97
N PHE A 142 1.66 -3.62 8.81
CA PHE A 142 0.65 -3.87 7.77
C PHE A 142 0.79 -5.22 7.07
N THR A 143 1.92 -5.91 7.17
CA THR A 143 2.08 -7.28 6.65
C THR A 143 1.28 -8.31 7.46
N GLU A 144 1.04 -8.05 8.75
CA GLU A 144 0.35 -8.96 9.68
C GLU A 144 -1.16 -9.11 9.41
N VAL A 145 -1.73 -8.25 8.57
CA VAL A 145 -3.19 -8.22 8.34
C VAL A 145 -3.53 -8.59 6.90
N GLU A 146 -4.48 -9.52 6.76
CA GLU A 146 -5.12 -9.84 5.49
C GLU A 146 -6.39 -9.02 5.28
N LEU A 147 -6.45 -8.28 4.16
CA LEU A 147 -7.58 -7.39 3.82
C LEU A 147 -8.36 -7.85 2.58
N HIS A 148 -8.51 -9.17 2.38
CA HIS A 148 -9.21 -9.72 1.22
C HIS A 148 -10.75 -9.53 1.31
N LEU A 149 -11.31 -8.95 0.23
CA LEU A 149 -12.72 -8.88 -0.26
C LEU A 149 -13.92 -8.68 0.69
N SER A 150 -13.74 -8.50 1.99
CA SER A 150 -14.79 -8.07 2.96
C SER A 150 -14.64 -6.62 3.42
N PHE A 151 -13.70 -5.88 2.81
CA PHE A 151 -13.32 -4.54 3.23
C PHE A 151 -14.15 -3.47 2.53
N HIS A 152 -15.13 -2.91 3.25
CA HIS A 152 -15.89 -1.74 2.81
C HIS A 152 -15.12 -0.47 3.18
N PHE A 153 -14.46 0.14 2.18
CA PHE A 153 -13.63 1.33 2.36
C PHE A 153 -14.38 2.48 3.05
N ASP A 154 -15.63 2.75 2.66
CA ASP A 154 -16.43 3.83 3.27
C ASP A 154 -16.74 3.56 4.75
N LYS A 155 -17.03 2.31 5.09
CA LYS A 155 -17.29 1.90 6.47
C LYS A 155 -16.02 2.03 7.32
N PHE A 156 -14.86 1.73 6.73
CA PHE A 156 -13.57 1.86 7.39
C PHE A 156 -13.13 3.32 7.55
N LYS A 157 -13.28 4.16 6.52
CA LYS A 157 -13.00 5.59 6.59
C LYS A 157 -13.85 6.24 7.68
N ASN A 158 -15.16 5.98 7.69
CA ASN A 158 -16.07 6.45 8.74
C ASN A 158 -15.68 5.95 10.14
N TYR A 159 -15.15 4.73 10.25
CA TYR A 159 -14.67 4.19 11.51
C TYR A 159 -13.43 4.93 12.01
N LEU A 160 -12.45 5.21 11.15
CA LEU A 160 -11.28 6.01 11.49
C LEU A 160 -11.66 7.40 11.96
N THR A 161 -12.57 8.07 11.25
CA THR A 161 -13.02 9.42 11.62
C THR A 161 -13.76 9.45 12.96
N LYS A 162 -14.44 8.37 13.35
CA LYS A 162 -15.15 8.29 14.64
C LYS A 162 -14.27 7.82 15.80
N SER A 163 -13.28 6.99 15.51
CA SER A 163 -12.46 6.35 16.56
C SER A 163 -11.23 7.19 16.91
N LEU A 164 -10.71 7.96 15.94
CA LEU A 164 -9.52 8.79 16.11
C LEU A 164 -9.84 10.26 16.41
N ASN A 165 -11.11 10.61 16.62
CA ASN A 165 -11.54 11.91 17.16
C ASN A 165 -12.01 11.73 18.60
#